data_AF-A0AAV2C953-F1
#
_entry.id   AF-A0AAV2C953-F1
#
_cell.length_a   1.000
_cell.length_b   1.000
_cell.length_c   1.000
_cell.angle_alpha   90.00
_cell.angle_beta   90.00
_cell.angle_gamma   90.00
#
_symmetry.space_group_name_H-M   'P 1'
#
loop_
_entity.id
_entity.type
_entity.pdbx_description
1 polymer ?
#
loop_
_entity_poly.entity_id
_entity_poly.type
_entity_poly.pdbx_seq_one_letter_code
_entity_poly.pdbx_strand_id
1 'polypeptide(L)'
;MVEMLDAGNKIAERSTKELIGAIERGNSIQEHQRERIYHANEIYAELERLDLPETLLDQAYKFFVGNRQQTSMMFGLPEGARLRFVMSLSNKPSFWMNDD
;
A
#
# COMPACT_ATOMS: atom_id res chain seq x y z
N MET A 1 49.05 4.27 -16.73
CA MET A 1 47.93 3.55 -17.37
C MET A 1 47.34 2.45 -16.48
N VAL A 2 48.15 1.64 -15.77
CA VAL A 2 47.65 0.57 -14.88
C VAL A 2 46.88 1.11 -13.65
N GLU A 3 47.29 2.23 -13.05
CA GLU A 3 46.63 2.80 -11.85
C GLU A 3 45.22 3.38 -12.14
N MET A 4 44.99 3.90 -13.35
CA MET A 4 43.65 4.39 -13.75
C MET A 4 42.65 3.25 -13.94
N LEU A 5 43.11 2.08 -14.42
CA LEU A 5 42.27 0.90 -14.55
C LEU A 5 41.85 0.34 -13.18
N ASP A 6 42.78 0.34 -12.22
CA ASP A 6 42.54 -0.13 -10.85
C ASP A 6 41.57 0.79 -10.07
N ALA A 7 41.69 2.11 -10.28
CA ALA A 7 40.72 3.08 -9.75
C ALA A 7 39.32 2.89 -10.35
N GLY A 8 39.22 2.64 -11.66
CA GLY A 8 37.95 2.34 -12.34
C GLY A 8 37.29 1.07 -11.82
N ASN A 9 38.08 0.01 -11.56
CA ASN A 9 37.57 -1.26 -11.03
C ASN A 9 37.07 -1.11 -9.59
N LYS A 10 37.81 -0.37 -8.74
CA LYS A 10 37.39 -0.05 -7.37
C LYS A 10 36.10 0.77 -7.30
N ILE A 11 35.90 1.69 -8.24
CA ILE A 11 34.66 2.47 -8.35
C ILE A 11 33.50 1.56 -8.76
N ALA A 12 33.70 0.69 -9.76
CA ALA A 12 32.67 -0.25 -10.22
C ALA A 12 32.25 -1.23 -9.11
N GLU A 13 33.20 -1.78 -8.35
CA GLU A 13 32.91 -2.66 -7.22
C GLU A 13 32.15 -1.95 -6.10
N ARG A 14 32.50 -0.69 -5.81
CA ARG A 14 31.80 0.11 -4.80
C ARG A 14 30.35 0.40 -5.21
N SER A 15 30.15 0.86 -6.44
CA SER A 15 28.81 1.12 -6.98
C SER A 15 27.96 -0.15 -7.02
N THR A 16 28.56 -1.29 -7.35
CA THR A 16 27.86 -2.59 -7.35
C THR A 16 27.45 -3.00 -5.94
N LYS A 17 28.32 -2.83 -4.94
CA LYS A 17 28.01 -3.09 -3.53
C LYS A 17 26.92 -2.16 -2.99
N GLU A 18 26.92 -0.89 -3.38
CA GLU A 18 25.89 0.07 -3.00
C GLU A 18 24.53 -0.27 -3.62
N LEU A 19 24.52 -0.69 -4.89
CA LEU A 19 23.31 -1.16 -5.59
C LEU A 19 22.76 -2.45 -4.96
N ILE A 20 23.62 -3.44 -4.71
CA ILE A 20 23.21 -4.68 -4.02
C ILE A 20 22.64 -4.35 -2.64
N GLY A 21 23.30 -3.49 -1.87
CA GLY A 21 22.78 -3.06 -0.56
C GLY A 21 21.47 -2.28 -0.66
N ALA A 22 21.24 -1.52 -1.73
CA ALA A 22 19.96 -0.84 -1.97
C ALA A 22 18.85 -1.82 -2.36
N ILE A 23 19.17 -2.84 -3.16
CA ILE A 23 18.27 -3.93 -3.53
C ILE A 23 17.93 -4.78 -2.30
N GLU A 24 18.91 -5.14 -1.47
CA GLU A 24 18.70 -5.90 -0.23
C GLU A 24 17.88 -5.11 0.80
N ARG A 25 18.11 -3.80 0.92
CA ARG A 25 17.25 -2.93 1.76
C ARG A 25 15.83 -2.81 1.18
N GLY A 26 15.69 -2.68 -0.13
CA GLY A 26 14.40 -2.68 -0.81
C GLY A 26 13.64 -4.01 -0.59
N ASN A 27 14.35 -5.13 -0.71
CA ASN A 27 13.83 -6.47 -0.48
C ASN A 27 13.49 -6.70 1.00
N SER A 28 14.28 -6.18 1.95
CA SER A 28 13.96 -6.24 3.39
C SER A 28 12.72 -5.42 3.76
N ILE A 29 12.48 -4.28 3.09
CA ILE A 29 11.23 -3.52 3.20
C ILE A 29 10.04 -4.32 2.64
N GLN A 30 10.25 -5.07 1.55
CA GLN A 30 9.23 -5.97 0.99
C GLN A 30 8.99 -7.24 1.83
N GLU A 31 10.04 -7.87 2.37
CA GLU A 31 9.97 -9.12 3.14
C GLU A 31 9.38 -8.94 4.54
N HIS A 32 9.33 -7.72 5.07
CA HIS A 32 8.61 -7.39 6.31
C HIS A 32 7.13 -7.02 6.11
N GLN A 33 6.64 -6.97 4.87
CA GLN A 33 5.21 -6.88 4.59
C GLN A 33 4.67 -8.27 4.24
N ARG A 34 4.44 -9.11 5.26
CA ARG A 34 3.23 -9.93 5.17
C ARG A 34 2.08 -8.93 5.13
N GLU A 35 1.52 -8.69 3.95
CA GLU A 35 0.31 -7.87 3.81
C GLU A 35 -0.67 -8.30 4.88
N ARG A 36 -0.89 -7.45 5.88
CA ARG A 36 -1.85 -7.73 6.94
C ARG A 36 -3.19 -7.98 6.27
N ILE A 37 -3.74 -9.17 6.52
CA ILE A 37 -5.09 -9.49 6.09
C ILE A 37 -6.02 -8.88 7.12
N TYR A 38 -6.81 -7.90 6.68
CA TYR A 38 -7.86 -7.32 7.51
C TYR A 38 -9.11 -8.17 7.36
N HIS A 39 -9.66 -8.61 8.49
CA HIS A 39 -10.89 -9.38 8.54
C HIS A 39 -12.12 -8.46 8.40
N ALA A 40 -13.25 -9.03 7.99
CA ALA A 40 -14.47 -8.28 7.74
C ALA A 40 -14.96 -7.47 8.96
N ASN A 41 -14.82 -8.01 10.17
CA ASN A 41 -15.14 -7.30 11.41
C ASN A 41 -14.22 -6.10 11.67
N GLU A 42 -12.93 -6.19 11.34
CA GLU A 42 -11.99 -5.08 11.45
C GLU A 42 -12.33 -3.98 10.45
N ILE A 43 -12.66 -4.36 9.22
CA ILE A 43 -13.10 -3.44 8.16
C ILE A 43 -14.37 -2.70 8.60
N TYR A 44 -15.38 -3.44 9.09
CA TYR A 44 -16.63 -2.85 9.53
C TYR A 44 -16.44 -1.88 10.70
N ALA A 45 -15.69 -2.28 11.73
CA ALA A 45 -15.41 -1.43 12.89
C ALA A 45 -14.67 -0.14 12.52
N GLU A 46 -13.76 -0.21 11.55
CA GLU A 46 -13.08 0.98 11.03
C GLU A 46 -14.06 1.91 10.30
N LEU A 47 -14.91 1.37 9.44
CA LEU A 47 -15.89 2.17 8.69
C LEU A 47 -16.95 2.80 9.61
N GLU A 48 -17.39 2.09 10.65
CA GLU A 48 -18.31 2.60 11.67
C GLU A 48 -17.68 3.78 12.43
N ARG A 49 -16.37 3.72 12.72
CA ARG A 49 -15.63 4.84 13.33
C ARG A 49 -15.56 6.10 12.47
N LEU A 50 -15.70 5.98 11.15
CA LEU A 50 -15.65 7.11 10.23
C LEU A 50 -16.99 7.88 10.15
N ASP A 51 -18.01 7.46 10.89
CA ASP A 51 -19.34 8.09 10.97
C ASP A 51 -19.97 8.29 9.57
N LEU A 52 -19.88 7.25 8.75
CA LEU A 52 -20.43 7.24 7.38
C LEU A 52 -21.96 7.13 7.43
N PRO A 53 -22.69 7.75 6.46
CA PRO A 53 -24.10 7.47 6.27
C PRO A 53 -24.35 5.96 6.08
N GLU A 54 -25.42 5.43 6.65
CA GLU A 54 -25.71 3.98 6.65
C GLU A 54 -25.70 3.36 5.23
N THR A 55 -26.20 4.09 4.25
CA THR A 55 -26.18 3.67 2.83
C THR A 55 -24.78 3.59 2.25
N LEU A 56 -23.87 4.46 2.68
CA LEU A 56 -22.46 4.46 2.26
C LEU A 56 -21.64 3.44 3.05
N LEU A 57 -21.99 3.20 4.31
CA LEU A 57 -21.35 2.20 5.16
C LEU A 57 -21.47 0.79 4.54
N ASP A 58 -22.67 0.37 4.12
CA ASP A 58 -22.89 -0.94 3.49
C ASP A 58 -22.12 -1.07 2.16
N GLN A 59 -22.11 -0.01 1.34
CA GLN A 59 -21.36 0.01 0.08
C GLN A 59 -19.85 -0.10 0.32
N ALA A 60 -19.31 0.74 1.21
CA ALA A 60 -17.91 0.73 1.63
C ALA A 60 -17.49 -0.64 2.16
N TYR A 61 -18.31 -1.24 3.03
CA TYR A 61 -18.05 -2.54 3.59
C TYR A 61 -17.93 -3.63 2.51
N LYS A 62 -18.92 -3.75 1.62
CA LYS A 62 -18.89 -4.73 0.52
C LYS A 62 -17.67 -4.57 -0.37
N PHE A 63 -17.31 -3.32 -0.68
CA PHE A 63 -16.14 -3.01 -1.50
C PHE A 63 -14.82 -3.43 -0.85
N PHE A 64 -14.58 -3.03 0.40
CA PHE A 64 -13.32 -3.30 1.09
C PHE A 64 -13.16 -4.78 1.45
N VAL A 65 -14.25 -5.49 1.77
CA VAL A 65 -14.19 -6.95 1.96
C VAL A 65 -13.78 -7.66 0.66
N GLY A 66 -14.26 -7.20 -0.50
CA GLY A 66 -13.90 -7.75 -1.81
C GLY A 66 -12.55 -7.27 -2.38
N ASN A 67 -12.00 -6.16 -1.88
CA ASN A 67 -10.84 -5.50 -2.47
C ASN A 67 -9.68 -5.32 -1.47
N ARG A 68 -8.90 -6.39 -1.30
CA ARG A 68 -7.75 -6.45 -0.38
C ARG A 68 -6.76 -5.31 -0.56
N GLN A 69 -6.46 -4.94 -1.81
CA GLN A 69 -5.47 -3.89 -2.09
C GLN A 69 -5.96 -2.53 -1.57
N GLN A 70 -7.22 -2.19 -1.84
CA GLN A 70 -7.81 -0.93 -1.39
C GLN A 70 -7.99 -0.91 0.13
N THR A 71 -8.27 -2.05 0.75
CA THR A 71 -8.33 -2.20 2.21
C THR A 71 -6.98 -1.93 2.85
N SER A 72 -5.90 -2.53 2.33
CA SER A 72 -4.55 -2.27 2.80
C SER A 72 -4.17 -0.78 2.66
N MET A 73 -4.56 -0.15 1.54
CA MET A 73 -4.36 1.29 1.35
C MET A 73 -5.13 2.11 2.39
N MET A 74 -6.42 1.83 2.60
CA MET A 74 -7.26 2.54 3.57
C MET A 74 -6.65 2.49 4.99
N PHE A 75 -6.29 1.30 5.46
CA PHE A 75 -5.70 1.15 6.80
C PHE A 75 -4.29 1.73 6.93
N GLY A 76 -3.55 1.84 5.82
CA GLY A 76 -2.25 2.50 5.78
C GLY A 76 -2.32 4.03 5.90
N LEU A 77 -3.49 4.63 5.66
CA LEU A 77 -3.67 6.08 5.79
C LEU A 77 -3.81 6.52 7.25
N PRO A 78 -3.38 7.75 7.59
CA PRO A 78 -3.73 8.38 8.86
C PRO A 78 -5.26 8.46 9.02
N GLU A 79 -5.78 8.27 10.24
CA GLU A 79 -7.22 8.25 10.55
C GLU A 79 -7.98 9.43 9.93
N GLY A 80 -7.45 10.66 10.10
CA GLY A 80 -8.05 11.87 9.54
C GLY A 80 -8.05 11.98 8.00
N ALA A 81 -7.43 11.03 7.28
CA ALA A 81 -7.46 10.93 5.83
C ALA A 81 -8.32 9.77 5.31
N ARG A 82 -8.69 8.80 6.16
CA ARG A 82 -9.47 7.61 5.78
C ARG A 82 -10.87 7.95 5.29
N LEU A 83 -11.57 8.86 5.98
CA LEU A 83 -12.90 9.32 5.55
C LEU A 83 -12.86 9.94 4.15
N ARG A 84 -11.89 10.82 3.88
CA ARG A 84 -11.74 11.43 2.55
C ARG A 84 -11.40 10.40 1.48
N PHE A 85 -10.62 9.39 1.82
CA PHE A 85 -10.34 8.27 0.93
C PHE A 85 -11.62 7.52 0.57
N VAL A 86 -12.42 7.08 1.54
CA VAL A 86 -13.70 6.41 1.30
C VAL A 86 -14.64 7.27 0.44
N MET A 87 -14.77 8.56 0.76
CA MET A 87 -15.58 9.51 -0.02
C MET A 87 -15.05 9.76 -1.44
N SER A 88 -13.74 9.63 -1.67
CA SER A 88 -13.16 9.76 -3.01
C SER A 88 -13.53 8.58 -3.91
N LEU A 89 -13.75 7.40 -3.32
CA LEU A 89 -14.23 6.21 -4.02
C LEU A 89 -15.73 6.32 -4.31
N SER A 90 -16.51 6.94 -3.41
CA SER A 90 -17.95 7.18 -3.60
C SER A 90 -18.25 8.09 -4.80
N ASN A 91 -17.37 9.05 -5.07
CA ASN A 91 -17.52 10.01 -6.16
C ASN A 91 -17.09 9.48 -7.55
N LYS A 92 -16.71 8.21 -7.66
CA LYS A 92 -16.46 7.53 -8.94
C LYS A 92 -17.55 6.48 -9.17
N PRO A 93 -18.58 6.81 -9.97
CA PRO A 93 -19.77 5.95 -10.12
C PRO A 93 -19.46 4.53 -10.61
N SER A 94 -18.38 4.36 -11.37
CA SER A 94 -17.93 3.07 -11.91
C SER A 94 -17.08 2.23 -10.93
N PHE A 95 -16.80 2.73 -9.72
CA PHE A 95 -15.85 2.09 -8.81
C PHE A 95 -16.49 1.06 -7.86
N TRP A 96 -17.80 1.17 -7.61
CA TRP A 96 -18.56 0.20 -6.80
C TRP A 96 -19.06 -1.00 -7.58
N MET A 97 -19.04 -0.91 -8.91
CA MET A 97 -19.34 -2.01 -9.80
C MET A 97 -18.03 -2.76 -10.05
N ASN A 98 -17.75 -3.76 -9.23
CA ASN A 98 -17.05 -4.92 -9.76
C ASN A 98 -18.02 -5.53 -10.76
N ASP A 99 -17.77 -5.33 -12.06
CA ASP A 99 -18.33 -6.21 -13.09
C ASP A 99 -17.92 -7.65 -12.73
N ASP A 100 -18.88 -8.57 -12.87
CA ASP A 100 -18.84 -10.00 -12.54
C ASP A 100 -17.50 -10.73 -12.83
#